data_AF-A0A3D0TMD7-F1
#
_entry.id   AF-A0A3D0TMD7-F1
#
_cell.length_a   1.000
_cell.length_b   1.000
_cell.length_c   1.000
_cell.angle_alpha   90.00
_cell.angle_beta   90.00
_cell.angle_gamma   90.00
#
_symmetry.space_group_name_H-M   'P 1'
#
loop_
_entity.id
_entity.type
_entity.pdbx_description
1 polymer ?
#
loop_
_entity_poly.entity_id
_entity_poly.type
_entity_poly.pdbx_seq_one_letter_code
_entity_poly.pdbx_strand_id
1 'polypeptide(L)'
;ADGTSADGAAADGAAADTGVHQNLTFAVQPDPVSGMQCWHQRVRVGPAEPDDRCGDVVVDTAKSKAALERWLEMTRPAPGPHGLRRPLWLSRPGKPAAGAYRLD
;
A
#
# COMPACT_ATOMS: atom_id res chain seq x y z
N ALA A 1 -11.37 -54.89 5.63
CA ALA A 1 -11.48 -54.57 7.06
C ALA A 1 -10.05 -54.48 7.55
N ASP A 2 -9.48 -53.35 7.97
CA ASP A 2 -9.95 -52.03 8.40
C ASP A 2 -8.71 -51.11 8.27
N GLY A 3 -8.74 -49.78 8.16
CA GLY A 3 -9.76 -48.77 8.24
C GLY A 3 -9.00 -47.45 8.12
N THR A 4 -9.19 -46.71 7.04
CA THR A 4 -8.65 -45.36 6.89
C THR A 4 -9.48 -44.44 7.78
N SER A 5 -8.92 -44.00 8.91
CA SER A 5 -9.50 -42.90 9.70
C SER A 5 -9.23 -41.60 8.94
N ALA A 6 -10.23 -41.15 8.19
CA ALA A 6 -10.30 -39.79 7.69
C ALA A 6 -10.72 -38.90 8.85
N ASP A 7 -9.76 -38.31 9.54
CA ASP A 7 -10.05 -37.23 10.49
C ASP A 7 -10.58 -36.03 9.70
N GLY A 8 -11.82 -35.66 10.02
CA GLY A 8 -12.59 -34.64 9.34
C GLY A 8 -11.96 -33.26 9.48
N ALA A 9 -11.62 -32.66 8.34
CA ALA A 9 -11.60 -31.21 8.22
C ALA A 9 -13.00 -30.77 7.79
N ALA A 10 -13.69 -30.11 8.73
CA ALA A 10 -14.96 -29.45 8.47
C ALA A 10 -14.82 -28.51 7.26
N ALA A 11 -15.71 -28.70 6.29
CA ALA A 11 -15.91 -27.78 5.19
C ALA A 11 -16.70 -26.56 5.71
N ASP A 12 -16.00 -25.56 6.22
CA ASP A 12 -16.60 -24.24 6.44
C ASP A 12 -16.56 -23.45 5.12
N GLY A 13 -17.72 -23.40 4.48
CA GLY A 13 -17.97 -22.80 3.16
C GLY A 13 -17.88 -21.28 3.14
N ALA A 14 -16.68 -20.74 3.27
CA ALA A 14 -16.29 -19.48 2.63
C ALA A 14 -15.29 -19.85 1.52
N ALA A 15 -15.45 -19.29 0.32
CA ALA A 15 -14.41 -19.43 -0.70
C ALA A 15 -13.07 -19.01 -0.07
N ALA A 16 -12.11 -19.94 0.00
CA ALA A 16 -10.79 -19.64 0.54
C ALA A 16 -10.25 -18.41 -0.19
N ASP A 17 -9.67 -17.48 0.56
CA ASP A 17 -9.12 -16.26 0.01
C ASP A 17 -7.94 -16.60 -0.92
N THR A 18 -8.24 -16.75 -2.22
CA THR A 18 -7.29 -17.15 -3.26
C THR A 18 -6.69 -15.89 -3.88
N GLY A 19 -5.81 -15.21 -3.16
CA GLY A 19 -5.21 -13.97 -3.64
C GLY A 19 -3.92 -13.61 -2.91
N VAL A 20 -3.01 -12.94 -3.63
CA VAL A 20 -1.83 -12.33 -3.02
C VAL A 20 -2.16 -10.89 -2.66
N HIS A 21 -2.31 -10.60 -1.37
CA HIS A 21 -2.65 -9.27 -0.83
C HIS A 21 -1.47 -8.31 -0.81
N GLN A 22 -0.68 -8.25 -1.88
CA GLN A 22 0.50 -7.38 -1.99
C GLN A 22 0.15 -5.91 -1.73
N ASN A 23 -0.98 -5.45 -2.29
CA ASN A 23 -1.43 -4.06 -2.18
C ASN A 23 -1.73 -3.63 -0.72
N LEU A 24 -2.04 -4.58 0.16
CA LEU A 24 -2.35 -4.31 1.56
C LEU A 24 -1.13 -3.77 2.34
N THR A 25 0.08 -4.06 1.85
CA THR A 25 1.33 -3.68 2.52
C THR A 25 1.95 -2.38 1.99
N PHE A 26 1.30 -1.71 1.01
CA PHE A 26 1.84 -0.49 0.45
C PHE A 26 1.76 0.69 1.42
N ALA A 27 2.86 1.44 1.47
CA ALA A 27 2.88 2.74 2.13
C ALA A 27 1.81 3.66 1.50
N VAL A 28 1.06 4.35 2.36
CA VAL A 28 0.06 5.33 1.90
C VAL A 28 0.69 6.62 1.39
N GLN A 29 1.96 6.86 1.73
CA GLN A 29 2.71 8.06 1.38
C GLN A 29 3.30 7.95 -0.04
N PRO A 30 2.83 8.74 -1.02
CA PRO A 30 3.36 8.72 -2.37
C PRO A 30 4.71 9.46 -2.46
N ASP A 31 5.34 9.50 -3.64
CA ASP A 31 6.52 10.34 -3.86
C ASP A 31 6.25 11.80 -3.41
N PRO A 32 7.07 12.37 -2.50
CA PRO A 32 6.79 13.66 -1.86
C PRO A 32 6.85 14.87 -2.82
N VAL A 33 7.33 14.68 -4.05
CA VAL A 33 7.44 15.74 -5.07
C VAL A 33 6.29 15.66 -6.09
N SER A 34 6.11 14.50 -6.72
CA SER A 34 5.15 14.28 -7.81
C SER A 34 3.78 13.79 -7.33
N GLY A 35 3.74 13.18 -6.14
CA GLY A 35 2.56 12.47 -5.62
C GLY A 35 2.27 11.16 -6.36
N MET A 36 3.22 10.61 -7.12
CA MET A 36 3.09 9.29 -7.76
C MET A 36 3.37 8.17 -6.76
N GLN A 37 2.57 7.10 -6.82
CA GLN A 37 2.82 5.91 -6.03
C GLN A 37 3.99 5.13 -6.61
N CYS A 38 4.92 4.68 -5.74
CA CYS A 38 5.98 3.77 -6.12
C CYS A 38 5.55 2.33 -5.80
N TRP A 39 5.61 1.45 -6.80
CA TRP A 39 5.20 0.05 -6.66
C TRP A 39 6.30 -0.88 -6.12
N HIS A 40 7.52 -0.36 -5.89
CA HIS A 40 8.62 -1.16 -5.40
C HIS A 40 8.68 -1.13 -3.87
N GLN A 41 8.57 -2.30 -3.24
CA GLN A 41 8.73 -2.48 -1.80
C GLN A 41 9.95 -3.33 -1.51
N ARG A 42 10.76 -2.89 -0.54
CA ARG A 42 11.84 -3.72 -0.01
C ARG A 42 11.25 -4.67 1.02
N VAL A 43 11.32 -5.97 0.74
CA VAL A 43 10.85 -7.03 1.63
C VAL A 43 12.00 -7.95 2.05
N ARG A 44 11.83 -8.62 3.18
CA ARG A 44 12.63 -9.79 3.58
C ARG A 44 11.69 -10.99 3.53
N VAL A 45 12.10 -12.04 2.84
CA VAL A 45 11.33 -13.28 2.69
C VAL A 45 12.04 -14.38 3.49
N GLY A 46 11.26 -15.22 4.17
CA GLY A 46 11.72 -16.38 4.92
C GLY A 46 10.70 -17.52 4.86
N PRO A 47 11.04 -18.71 5.38
CA PRO A 47 10.06 -19.78 5.58
C PRO A 47 8.96 -19.33 6.55
N ALA A 48 7.76 -19.92 6.44
CA ALA A 48 6.69 -19.73 7.41
C ALA A 48 7.02 -20.44 8.73
N GLU A 49 6.72 -19.81 9.85
CA GLU A 49 6.87 -20.37 11.19
C GLU A 49 5.62 -21.17 11.60
N PRO A 50 5.71 -22.10 12.57
CA PRO A 50 4.59 -22.98 12.95
C PRO A 50 3.31 -22.26 13.40
N ASP A 51 3.43 -21.03 13.92
CA ASP A 51 2.31 -20.23 14.43
C ASP A 51 1.78 -19.20 13.42
N ASP A 52 2.42 -19.03 12.25
CA ASP A 52 1.98 -18.10 11.22
C ASP A 52 0.65 -18.56 10.59
N ARG A 53 -0.32 -17.64 10.45
CA ARG A 53 -1.58 -17.93 9.74
C ARG A 53 -1.65 -17.14 8.44
N CYS A 54 -2.34 -17.72 7.46
CA CYS A 54 -2.61 -17.03 6.20
C CYS A 54 -3.38 -15.73 6.48
N GLY A 55 -2.87 -14.61 5.97
CA GLY A 55 -3.47 -13.30 6.17
C GLY A 55 -3.07 -12.60 7.48
N ASP A 56 -2.17 -13.17 8.27
CA ASP A 56 -1.62 -12.45 9.44
C ASP A 56 -0.81 -11.24 8.97
N VAL A 57 -1.31 -10.05 9.35
CA VAL A 57 -0.66 -8.77 9.07
C VAL A 57 -0.43 -8.04 10.37
N VAL A 58 0.83 -7.77 10.66
CA VAL A 58 1.25 -7.00 11.85
C VAL A 58 1.90 -5.70 11.39
N VAL A 59 1.48 -4.58 11.98
CA VAL A 59 2.04 -3.26 11.71
C VAL A 59 2.61 -2.67 12.98
N ASP A 60 3.85 -2.22 12.93
CA ASP A 60 4.45 -1.39 13.97
C ASP A 60 3.97 0.07 13.78
N THR A 61 3.02 0.49 14.60
CA THR A 61 2.39 1.82 14.49
C THR A 61 3.35 2.96 14.83
N ALA A 62 4.33 2.73 15.71
CA ALA A 62 5.35 3.72 16.04
C ALA A 62 6.29 3.96 14.85
N LYS A 63 6.75 2.88 14.19
CA LYS A 63 7.54 2.99 12.95
C LYS A 63 6.75 3.61 11.81
N SER A 64 5.47 3.25 11.68
CA SER A 64 4.57 3.83 10.68
C SER A 64 4.44 5.35 10.86
N LYS A 65 4.27 5.82 12.11
CA LYS A 65 4.23 7.25 12.44
C LYS A 65 5.57 7.95 12.13
N ALA A 66 6.70 7.38 12.52
CA ALA A 66 8.01 7.94 12.23
C ALA A 66 8.28 8.06 10.72
N ALA A 67 7.82 7.08 9.93
CA ALA A 67 7.90 7.14 8.47
C ALA A 67 7.03 8.26 7.89
N LEU A 68 5.82 8.47 8.43
CA LEU A 68 4.95 9.59 8.06
C LEU A 68 5.61 10.94 8.35
N GLU A 69 6.17 11.12 9.56
CA GLU A 69 6.82 12.38 9.96
C GLU A 69 8.02 12.69 9.06
N ARG A 70 8.89 11.71 8.80
CA ARG A 70 10.00 11.85 7.85
C ARG A 70 9.51 12.19 6.44
N TRP A 71 8.42 11.57 5.99
CA TRP A 71 7.85 11.87 4.70
C TRP A 71 7.33 13.32 4.63
N LEU A 72 6.64 13.80 5.67
CA LEU A 72 6.15 15.18 5.74
C LEU A 72 7.27 16.21 5.61
N GLU A 73 8.42 15.98 6.24
CA GLU A 73 9.61 16.84 6.11
C GLU A 73 10.13 16.96 4.67
N MET A 74 9.90 15.94 3.83
CA MET A 74 10.31 15.93 2.43
C MET A 74 9.28 16.55 1.49
N THR A 75 8.03 16.69 1.93
CA THR A 75 6.92 17.18 1.10
C THR A 75 7.02 18.68 0.84
N ARG A 76 6.47 19.11 -0.30
CA ARG A 76 6.34 20.53 -0.63
C ARG A 76 4.88 20.96 -0.47
N PRO A 77 4.59 21.96 0.38
CA PRO A 77 3.23 22.47 0.48
C PRO A 77 2.81 23.14 -0.83
N ALA A 78 1.51 23.18 -1.08
CA ALA A 78 0.95 24.05 -2.11
C ALA A 78 0.83 25.50 -1.58
N PRO A 79 0.84 26.53 -2.45
CA PRO A 79 1.04 26.44 -3.90
C PRO A 79 2.50 26.15 -4.29
N GLY A 80 2.64 25.45 -5.41
CA GLY A 80 3.91 25.38 -6.14
C GLY A 80 4.18 26.66 -6.94
N PRO A 81 5.24 26.66 -7.78
CA PRO A 81 5.56 27.77 -8.67
C PRO A 81 4.35 28.25 -9.49
N HIS A 82 4.26 29.56 -9.71
CA HIS A 82 3.16 30.22 -10.42
C HIS A 82 1.78 30.08 -9.75
N GLY A 83 1.72 29.78 -8.45
CA GLY A 83 0.46 29.71 -7.70
C GLY A 83 -0.35 28.44 -7.99
N LEU A 84 0.27 27.42 -8.61
CA LEU A 84 -0.43 26.20 -9.03
C LEU A 84 -0.34 25.11 -7.96
N ARG A 85 -1.39 24.30 -7.83
CA ARG A 85 -1.43 23.09 -7.00
C ARG A 85 -0.33 22.08 -7.38
N ARG A 86 -0.03 22.00 -8.68
CA ARG A 86 0.94 21.05 -9.29
C ARG A 86 1.56 21.64 -10.58
N PRO A 87 2.72 21.13 -11.06
CA PRO A 87 3.31 21.58 -12.32
C PRO A 87 2.52 21.15 -13.56
N LEU A 88 2.49 21.99 -14.61
CA LEU A 88 1.80 21.72 -15.87
C LEU A 88 2.52 20.71 -16.78
N TRP A 89 3.84 20.55 -16.61
CA TRP A 89 4.68 19.69 -17.45
C TRP A 89 4.68 18.23 -17.01
N LEU A 90 4.14 17.90 -15.82
CA LEU A 90 4.08 16.52 -15.34
C LEU A 90 2.97 15.76 -16.09
N SER A 91 3.34 14.69 -16.80
CA SER A 91 2.41 13.82 -17.53
C SER A 91 1.49 13.06 -16.58
N ARG A 92 0.20 12.98 -16.94
CA ARG A 92 -0.83 12.26 -16.17
C ARG A 92 -1.83 11.59 -17.11
N PRO A 93 -2.27 10.36 -16.81
CA PRO A 93 -3.47 9.80 -17.43
C PRO A 93 -4.65 10.73 -17.15
N GLY A 94 -5.35 11.20 -18.19
CA GLY A 94 -6.43 12.17 -18.05
C GLY A 94 -5.95 13.53 -17.54
N LYS A 95 -5.02 14.17 -18.25
CA LYS A 95 -4.48 15.50 -17.87
C LYS A 95 -5.62 16.51 -17.66
N PRO A 96 -5.76 17.12 -16.47
CA PRO A 96 -6.80 18.11 -16.20
C PRO A 96 -6.70 19.34 -17.11
N ALA A 97 -7.82 20.04 -17.28
CA ALA A 97 -7.81 21.37 -17.89
C ALA A 97 -6.96 22.35 -17.05
N ALA A 98 -6.32 23.33 -17.70
CA ALA A 98 -5.37 24.24 -17.04
C ALA A 98 -5.95 24.98 -15.82
N GLY A 99 -7.25 25.29 -15.81
CA GLY A 99 -7.92 25.94 -14.69
C GLY A 99 -7.90 25.10 -13.40
N ALA A 100 -7.98 23.76 -13.51
CA ALA A 100 -8.01 22.85 -12.36
C ALA A 100 -6.69 22.79 -11.59
N TYR A 101 -5.62 23.39 -12.11
CA TYR A 101 -4.34 23.51 -11.42
C TYR A 101 -4.29 24.69 -10.45
N ARG A 102 -5.27 25.59 -10.45
CA ARG A 102 -5.31 26.74 -9.53
C ARG A 102 -5.88 26.34 -8.18
N LEU A 103 -5.33 26.90 -7.10
CA LEU A 103 -6.02 26.98 -5.81
C LEU A 103 -7.06 28.10 -5.99
N ASP A 104 -8.34 27.79 -5.83
CA ASP A 104 -9.41 28.76 -6.01
C ASP A 104 -9.28 29.96 -5.05
#